data_AF-A0A938B547-F1
#
_entry.id   AF-A0A938B547-F1
#
_cell.length_a   1.000
_cell.length_b   1.000
_cell.length_c   1.000
_cell.angle_alpha   90.00
_cell.angle_beta   90.00
_cell.angle_gamma   90.00
#
_symmetry.space_group_name_H-M   'P 1'
#
loop_
_entity.id
_entity.type
_entity.pdbx_description
1 polymer ?
#
loop_
_entity_poly.entity_id
_entity_poly.type
_entity_poly.pdbx_seq_one_letter_code
_entity_poly.pdbx_strand_id
1 'polypeptide(L)'
;MQSISIDRKKRLKQQPDTGHNRWHPDIPPLLAVDPGEEVVLDTRDASDCQIQPGMTVADLDRLDTKVAHPLTGPVYVKGARPGDLLEIEYLDIVPQPHGWTRNRPGSGFLRDLFTTPYLAHWEIKDGWATSPQLPGVRIPNGSFMGTAGIAPSHDQMAAWTRREADLVARGGIAFLPDAQDAVPSQGPVAQEGLRTLPPRENCGNVDAKQLTKGSRLLIPVNVD
;
A
#
# COMPACT_ATOMS: atom_id res chain seq x y z
N MET A 1 -4.02 -1.89 -23.93
CA MET A 1 -3.65 -2.06 -22.52
C MET A 1 -3.75 -0.71 -21.86
N GLN A 2 -4.67 -0.56 -20.91
CA GLN A 2 -4.85 0.70 -20.19
C GLN A 2 -3.78 0.83 -19.09
N SER A 3 -3.49 2.05 -18.63
CA SER A 3 -2.45 2.24 -17.62
C SER A 3 -2.66 3.48 -16.76
N ILE A 4 -2.19 3.43 -15.51
CA ILE A 4 -2.00 4.61 -14.66
C ILE A 4 -0.50 4.75 -14.44
N SER A 5 0.08 5.84 -14.98
CA SER A 5 1.50 6.16 -14.85
C SER A 5 1.71 7.25 -13.80
N ILE A 6 2.88 7.25 -13.15
CA ILE A 6 3.22 8.22 -12.10
C ILE A 6 4.59 8.85 -12.34
N ASP A 7 4.83 10.02 -11.75
CA ASP A 7 6.18 10.57 -11.61
C ASP A 7 6.72 10.20 -10.21
N ARG A 8 7.66 9.25 -10.14
CA ARG A 8 8.26 8.79 -8.87
C ARG A 8 9.13 9.85 -8.18
N LYS A 9 9.37 11.00 -8.82
CA LYS A 9 9.98 12.18 -8.17
C LYS A 9 8.94 13.02 -7.42
N LYS A 10 7.65 12.73 -7.61
CA LYS A 10 6.53 13.42 -6.95
C LYS A 10 5.83 12.50 -5.97
N ARG A 11 5.54 13.08 -4.80
CA ARG A 11 4.69 12.50 -3.76
C ARG A 11 3.26 12.37 -4.25
N LEU A 12 2.49 11.45 -3.67
CA LEU A 12 1.08 11.28 -4.02
C LEU A 12 0.28 12.59 -3.84
N LYS A 13 0.56 13.38 -2.79
CA LYS A 13 -0.09 14.68 -2.57
C LYS A 13 0.18 15.72 -3.67
N GLN A 14 1.23 15.52 -4.48
CA GLN A 14 1.58 16.36 -5.63
C GLN A 14 1.01 15.82 -6.96
N GLN A 15 0.44 14.61 -6.96
CA GLN A 15 -0.25 13.96 -8.08
C GLN A 15 -1.49 13.20 -7.57
N PRO A 16 -2.47 13.92 -6.97
CA PRO A 16 -3.63 13.29 -6.32
C PRO A 16 -4.57 12.59 -7.30
N ASP A 17 -4.42 12.83 -8.60
CA ASP A 17 -5.11 12.20 -9.72
C ASP A 17 -4.50 10.85 -10.13
N THR A 18 -3.50 10.35 -9.39
CA THR A 18 -2.84 9.06 -9.67
C THR A 18 -3.13 7.98 -8.63
N GLY A 19 -3.80 8.33 -7.53
CA GLY A 19 -4.03 7.39 -6.44
C GLY A 19 -4.68 7.98 -5.20
N HIS A 20 -4.71 7.16 -4.14
CA HIS A 20 -5.24 7.51 -2.83
C HIS A 20 -4.45 6.80 -1.72
N ASN A 21 -4.59 7.23 -0.46
CA ASN A 21 -3.95 6.54 0.69
C ASN A 21 -4.90 6.28 1.86
N ARG A 22 -6.20 6.25 1.56
CA ARG A 22 -7.29 5.91 2.48
C ARG A 22 -8.21 4.90 1.81
N TRP A 23 -8.81 4.01 2.59
CA TRP A 23 -9.93 3.19 2.13
C TRP A 23 -11.23 3.93 2.40
N HIS A 24 -11.99 4.23 1.34
CA HIS A 24 -13.28 4.89 1.43
C HIS A 24 -14.11 4.52 0.18
N PRO A 25 -15.42 4.21 0.30
CA PRO A 25 -16.28 3.84 -0.83
C PRO A 25 -16.36 4.92 -1.91
N ASP A 26 -16.40 6.19 -1.49
CA ASP A 26 -16.66 7.32 -2.40
C ASP A 26 -15.41 7.86 -3.13
N ILE A 27 -14.30 7.10 -3.16
CA ILE A 27 -13.14 7.49 -3.98
C ILE A 27 -13.49 7.20 -5.44
N PRO A 28 -13.52 8.22 -6.32
CA PRO A 28 -13.88 8.00 -7.71
C PRO A 28 -12.80 7.17 -8.41
N PRO A 29 -13.18 6.27 -9.34
CA PRO A 29 -12.21 5.52 -10.11
C PRO A 29 -11.43 6.45 -11.06
N LEU A 30 -10.15 6.13 -11.25
CA LEU A 30 -9.27 6.84 -12.19
C LEU A 30 -9.33 6.25 -13.60
N LEU A 31 -9.79 5.00 -13.72
CA LEU A 31 -9.82 4.22 -14.94
C LEU A 31 -11.01 3.26 -14.91
N ALA A 32 -11.56 2.94 -16.08
CA ALA A 32 -12.58 1.92 -16.23
C ALA A 32 -12.17 0.88 -17.27
N VAL A 33 -12.26 -0.40 -16.91
CA VAL A 33 -11.88 -1.54 -17.76
C VAL A 33 -13.07 -2.48 -17.95
N ASP A 34 -13.10 -3.19 -19.07
CA ASP A 34 -14.00 -4.33 -19.26
C ASP A 34 -13.41 -5.60 -18.59
N PRO A 35 -14.23 -6.55 -18.13
CA PRO A 35 -13.74 -7.81 -17.59
C PRO A 35 -12.78 -8.53 -18.57
N GLY A 36 -11.62 -8.95 -18.07
CA GLY A 36 -10.57 -9.60 -18.85
C GLY A 36 -9.57 -8.64 -19.51
N GLU A 37 -9.74 -7.33 -19.39
CA GLU A 37 -8.72 -6.37 -19.85
C GLU A 37 -7.50 -6.31 -18.92
N GLU A 38 -6.33 -6.16 -19.54
CA GLU A 38 -5.06 -5.95 -18.84
C GLU A 38 -4.84 -4.46 -18.52
N VAL A 39 -4.37 -4.19 -17.30
CA VAL A 39 -4.00 -2.86 -16.82
C VAL A 39 -2.57 -2.84 -16.29
N VAL A 40 -1.83 -1.77 -16.59
CA VAL A 40 -0.51 -1.50 -16.00
C VAL A 40 -0.61 -0.37 -14.99
N LEU A 41 -0.21 -0.63 -13.75
CA LEU A 41 -0.22 0.35 -12.67
C LEU A 41 1.21 0.62 -12.21
N ASP A 42 1.67 1.85 -12.41
CA ASP A 42 2.88 2.31 -11.74
C ASP A 42 2.60 2.51 -10.25
N THR A 43 3.50 2.07 -9.38
CA THR A 43 3.37 2.23 -7.93
C THR A 43 4.50 3.06 -7.32
N ARG A 44 4.15 3.78 -6.24
CA ARG A 44 5.10 4.38 -5.29
C ARG A 44 5.41 3.34 -4.21
N ASP A 45 6.61 3.40 -3.62
CA ASP A 45 6.90 2.55 -2.47
C ASP A 45 6.09 2.96 -1.22
N ALA A 46 6.09 2.13 -0.18
CA ALA A 46 5.28 2.34 1.03
C ALA A 46 5.56 3.65 1.79
N SER A 47 6.73 4.29 1.57
CA SER A 47 7.05 5.61 2.11
C SER A 47 6.54 6.75 1.24
N ASP A 48 5.88 6.46 0.11
CA ASP A 48 5.47 7.39 -0.95
C ASP A 48 6.67 8.02 -1.69
N CYS A 49 7.77 7.25 -1.80
CA CYS A 49 9.06 7.67 -2.40
C CYS A 49 9.85 8.67 -1.54
N GLN A 50 9.79 8.51 -0.21
CA GLN A 50 10.48 9.41 0.75
C GLN A 50 11.89 8.94 1.03
N ILE A 51 12.05 7.62 1.16
CA ILE A 51 13.33 7.01 1.47
C ILE A 51 14.07 6.79 0.17
N GLN A 52 15.06 7.65 -0.06
CA GLN A 52 15.90 7.66 -1.26
C GLN A 52 17.27 7.01 -0.98
N PRO A 53 17.93 6.46 -2.01
CA PRO A 53 19.29 5.95 -1.89
C PRO A 53 20.23 6.99 -1.26
N GLY A 54 21.07 6.53 -0.33
CA GLY A 54 22.04 7.38 0.37
C GLY A 54 21.51 8.06 1.64
N MET A 55 20.20 8.03 1.91
CA MET A 55 19.68 8.48 3.20
C MET A 55 20.19 7.63 4.37
N THR A 56 20.28 8.23 5.53
CA THR A 56 20.69 7.59 6.78
C THR A 56 19.53 7.48 7.76
N VAL A 57 19.74 6.81 8.88
CA VAL A 57 18.75 6.75 9.96
C VAL A 57 18.38 8.15 10.50
N ALA A 58 19.30 9.11 10.44
CA ALA A 58 19.07 10.48 10.90
C ALA A 58 18.09 11.26 9.99
N ASP A 59 17.96 10.86 8.73
CA ASP A 59 17.06 11.51 7.78
C ASP A 59 15.60 11.04 7.95
N LEU A 60 15.39 9.89 8.63
CA LEU A 60 14.07 9.29 8.81
C LEU A 60 13.14 10.14 9.70
N ASP A 61 13.70 10.97 10.59
CA ASP A 61 12.93 11.83 11.50
C ASP A 61 12.22 12.97 10.77
N ARG A 62 12.60 13.26 9.52
CA ARG A 62 12.05 14.34 8.70
C ARG A 62 10.89 13.89 7.79
N LEU A 63 10.54 12.61 7.83
CA LEU A 63 9.54 12.05 6.93
C LEU A 63 8.12 12.28 7.44
N ASP A 64 7.22 12.60 6.51
CA ASP A 64 5.79 12.56 6.72
C ASP A 64 5.38 11.14 7.15
N THR A 65 4.60 11.03 8.23
CA THR A 65 4.35 9.76 8.92
C THR A 65 2.99 9.14 8.59
N LYS A 66 2.09 9.89 7.95
CA LYS A 66 0.70 9.45 7.66
C LYS A 66 0.44 9.18 6.17
N VAL A 67 1.50 9.17 5.37
CA VAL A 67 1.47 8.96 3.92
C VAL A 67 1.18 7.52 3.51
N ALA A 68 1.59 6.56 4.35
CA ALA A 68 1.52 5.14 4.01
C ALA A 68 0.07 4.64 4.10
N HIS A 69 -0.37 3.80 3.16
CA HIS A 69 0.26 3.40 1.88
C HIS A 69 -0.31 4.22 0.71
N PRO A 70 0.52 4.76 -0.22
CA PRO A 70 0.04 5.33 -1.47
C PRO A 70 -0.40 4.20 -2.42
N LEU A 71 -1.67 4.18 -2.82
CA LEU A 71 -2.25 3.17 -3.69
C LEU A 71 -2.59 3.78 -5.04
N THR A 72 -2.17 3.13 -6.12
CA THR A 72 -2.52 3.54 -7.49
C THR A 72 -3.88 2.97 -7.86
N GLY A 73 -4.78 3.81 -8.36
CA GLY A 73 -6.19 3.48 -8.60
C GLY A 73 -7.13 4.47 -7.92
N PRO A 74 -8.43 4.16 -7.77
CA PRO A 74 -9.07 2.87 -8.06
C PRO A 74 -9.26 2.58 -9.56
N VAL A 75 -9.37 1.31 -9.92
CA VAL A 75 -9.77 0.83 -11.25
C VAL A 75 -11.20 0.30 -11.16
N TYR A 76 -12.11 0.84 -11.96
CA TYR A 76 -13.49 0.39 -12.09
C TYR A 76 -13.59 -0.76 -13.07
N VAL A 77 -14.20 -1.88 -12.67
CA VAL A 77 -14.43 -3.03 -13.54
C VAL A 77 -15.90 -3.05 -13.95
N LYS A 78 -16.16 -2.79 -15.23
CA LYS A 78 -17.53 -2.64 -15.73
C LYS A 78 -18.35 -3.91 -15.48
N GLY A 79 -19.50 -3.73 -14.83
CA GLY A 79 -20.44 -4.80 -14.58
C GLY A 79 -20.16 -5.63 -13.33
N ALA A 80 -19.06 -5.39 -12.61
CA ALA A 80 -18.87 -5.94 -11.27
C ALA A 80 -19.91 -5.35 -10.32
N ARG A 81 -20.46 -6.16 -9.42
CA ARG A 81 -21.49 -5.75 -8.47
C ARG A 81 -21.23 -6.33 -7.08
N PRO A 82 -21.72 -5.70 -6.00
CA PRO A 82 -21.68 -6.27 -4.66
C PRO A 82 -22.18 -7.73 -4.63
N GLY A 83 -21.37 -8.61 -4.06
CA GLY A 83 -21.63 -10.05 -4.00
C GLY A 83 -20.93 -10.87 -5.09
N ASP A 84 -20.38 -10.23 -6.12
CA ASP A 84 -19.50 -10.90 -7.08
C ASP A 84 -18.13 -11.22 -6.45
N LEU A 85 -17.38 -12.08 -7.14
CA LEU A 85 -15.98 -12.36 -6.85
C LEU A 85 -15.12 -11.82 -7.98
N LEU A 86 -14.25 -10.86 -7.68
CA LEU A 86 -13.27 -10.36 -8.65
C LEU A 86 -12.02 -11.23 -8.60
N GLU A 87 -11.63 -11.77 -9.76
CA GLU A 87 -10.34 -12.42 -9.96
C GLU A 87 -9.34 -11.38 -10.51
N ILE A 88 -8.23 -11.19 -9.79
CA ILE A 88 -7.11 -10.36 -10.22
C ILE A 88 -5.92 -11.28 -10.47
N GLU A 89 -5.52 -11.44 -11.74
CA GLU A 89 -4.32 -12.17 -12.12
C GLU A 89 -3.11 -11.23 -12.22
N TYR A 90 -2.04 -11.56 -11.51
CA TYR A 90 -0.79 -10.79 -11.56
C TYR A 90 0.09 -11.29 -12.71
N LEU A 91 -0.05 -10.69 -13.89
CA LEU A 91 0.69 -11.10 -15.08
C LEU A 91 2.20 -10.84 -14.98
N ASP A 92 2.59 -9.72 -14.38
CA ASP A 92 3.99 -9.40 -14.08
C ASP A 92 4.10 -8.42 -12.91
N ILE A 93 5.25 -8.42 -12.22
CA ILE A 93 5.59 -7.45 -11.19
C ILE A 93 7.05 -7.04 -11.40
N VAL A 94 7.26 -5.79 -11.79
CA VAL A 94 8.59 -5.25 -12.08
C VAL A 94 9.01 -4.31 -10.93
N PRO A 95 9.98 -4.72 -10.09
CA PRO A 95 10.47 -3.84 -9.03
C PRO A 95 11.30 -2.69 -9.62
N GLN A 96 11.37 -1.58 -8.87
CA GLN A 96 12.38 -0.55 -9.11
C GLN A 96 13.79 -1.12 -8.87
N PRO A 97 14.85 -0.54 -9.45
CA PRO A 97 16.22 -1.03 -9.28
C PRO A 97 16.79 -0.81 -7.86
N HIS A 98 15.99 -0.24 -6.96
CA HIS A 98 16.37 0.01 -5.57
C HIS A 98 15.20 -0.25 -4.63
N GLY A 99 15.52 -0.54 -3.38
CA GLY A 99 14.55 -0.69 -2.29
C GLY A 99 15.17 -0.39 -0.93
N TRP A 100 14.39 -0.47 0.13
CA TRP A 100 14.87 -0.23 1.49
C TRP A 100 14.22 -1.16 2.51
N THR A 101 14.93 -1.40 3.60
CA THR A 101 14.38 -2.03 4.80
C THR A 101 14.76 -1.19 6.00
N ARG A 102 13.81 -0.91 6.88
CA ARG A 102 14.09 -0.16 8.11
C ARG A 102 13.61 -0.90 9.35
N ASN A 103 14.42 -0.82 10.41
CA ASN A 103 13.98 -1.09 11.76
C ASN A 103 13.57 0.22 12.43
N ARG A 104 12.34 0.30 12.95
CA ARG A 104 11.85 1.44 13.72
C ARG A 104 11.71 1.01 15.18
N PRO A 105 12.50 1.57 16.12
CA PRO A 105 12.39 1.25 17.53
C PRO A 105 10.95 1.35 18.05
N GLY A 106 10.55 0.38 18.89
CA GLY A 106 9.19 0.31 19.44
C GLY A 106 8.13 -0.22 18.47
N SER A 107 8.50 -0.66 17.26
CA SER A 107 7.58 -1.18 16.25
C SER A 107 8.02 -2.52 15.68
N GLY A 108 7.06 -3.33 15.21
CA GLY A 108 7.31 -4.65 14.65
C GLY A 108 7.27 -5.78 15.67
N PHE A 109 7.50 -7.00 15.17
CA PHE A 109 7.39 -8.23 15.94
C PHE A 109 8.50 -8.36 17.00
N LEU A 110 9.74 -7.99 16.64
CA LEU A 110 10.92 -8.10 17.50
C LEU A 110 11.33 -6.76 18.13
N ARG A 111 10.37 -5.86 18.34
CA ARG A 111 10.60 -4.48 18.82
C ARG A 111 11.35 -4.38 20.14
N ASP A 112 11.24 -5.40 20.99
CA ASP A 112 11.89 -5.47 22.30
C ASP A 112 13.35 -5.96 22.22
N LEU A 113 13.73 -6.59 21.11
CA LEU A 113 15.09 -7.10 20.86
C LEU A 113 15.90 -6.14 20.00
N PHE A 114 15.27 -5.51 19.01
CA PHE A 114 15.91 -4.59 18.07
C PHE A 114 15.48 -3.15 18.36
N THR A 115 16.08 -2.57 19.40
CA THR A 115 15.73 -1.24 19.92
C THR A 115 16.51 -0.10 19.26
N THR A 116 17.49 -0.41 18.41
CA THR A 116 18.29 0.58 17.66
C THR A 116 17.74 0.78 16.24
N PRO A 117 17.57 2.02 15.77
CA PRO A 117 17.12 2.26 14.40
C PRO A 117 18.15 1.73 13.40
N TYR A 118 17.66 1.21 12.28
CA TYR A 118 18.51 0.67 11.22
C TYR A 118 17.87 0.91 9.86
N LEU A 119 18.69 1.16 8.84
CA LEU A 119 18.25 1.37 7.47
C LEU A 119 19.23 0.66 6.53
N ALA A 120 18.73 -0.33 5.80
CA ALA A 120 19.43 -0.96 4.69
C ALA A 120 18.87 -0.44 3.36
N HIS A 121 19.77 -0.08 2.45
CA HIS A 121 19.43 0.21 1.07
C HIS A 121 19.79 -0.99 0.20
N TRP A 122 18.88 -1.37 -0.68
CA TRP A 122 19.03 -2.50 -1.57
C TRP A 122 19.21 -2.01 -3.00
N GLU A 123 20.26 -2.49 -3.67
CA GLU A 123 20.39 -2.45 -5.13
C GLU A 123 19.80 -3.74 -5.69
N ILE A 124 18.91 -3.64 -6.67
CA ILE A 124 18.23 -4.77 -7.30
C ILE A 124 18.69 -4.86 -8.75
N LYS A 125 19.38 -5.95 -9.08
CA LYS A 125 19.94 -6.18 -10.41
C LYS A 125 20.05 -7.67 -10.71
N ASP A 126 19.80 -8.05 -11.96
CA ASP A 126 19.94 -9.42 -12.46
C ASP A 126 19.19 -10.48 -11.62
N GLY A 127 18.03 -10.10 -11.07
CA GLY A 127 17.20 -10.97 -10.24
C GLY A 127 17.67 -11.13 -8.79
N TRP A 128 18.58 -10.28 -8.31
CA TRP A 128 19.09 -10.30 -6.94
C TRP A 128 19.06 -8.91 -6.29
N ALA A 129 18.82 -8.88 -4.99
CA ALA A 129 18.98 -7.71 -4.14
C ALA A 129 20.24 -7.84 -3.28
N THR A 130 21.08 -6.80 -3.24
CA THR A 130 22.28 -6.72 -2.41
C THR A 130 22.33 -5.39 -1.67
N SER A 131 22.99 -5.37 -0.50
CA SER A 131 23.07 -4.17 0.35
C SER A 131 24.46 -4.04 0.97
N PRO A 132 25.14 -2.88 0.88
CA PRO A 132 26.39 -2.63 1.60
C PRO A 132 26.23 -2.70 3.12
N GLN A 133 25.02 -2.46 3.64
CA GLN A 133 24.73 -2.57 5.07
C GLN A 133 24.67 -4.04 5.54
N LEU A 134 24.53 -5.00 4.61
CA LEU A 134 24.47 -6.44 4.86
C LEU A 134 25.46 -7.18 3.92
N PRO A 135 26.79 -7.00 4.12
CA PRO A 135 27.79 -7.55 3.23
C PRO A 135 27.77 -9.08 3.18
N GLY A 136 28.05 -9.65 2.01
CA GLY A 136 28.07 -11.10 1.79
C GLY A 136 26.69 -11.74 1.63
N VAL A 137 25.60 -10.95 1.69
CA VAL A 137 24.22 -11.43 1.49
C VAL A 137 23.70 -10.98 0.12
N ARG A 138 23.06 -11.90 -0.59
CA ARG A 138 22.19 -11.60 -1.74
C ARG A 138 20.85 -12.28 -1.55
N ILE A 139 19.77 -11.59 -1.89
CA ILE A 139 18.39 -12.10 -1.76
C ILE A 139 17.83 -12.28 -3.18
N PRO A 140 17.30 -13.46 -3.54
CA PRO A 140 16.70 -13.65 -4.86
C PRO A 140 15.44 -12.80 -5.00
N ASN A 141 15.15 -12.33 -6.21
CA ASN A 141 13.94 -11.59 -6.49
C ASN A 141 12.70 -12.44 -6.15
N GLY A 142 11.90 -11.93 -5.23
CA GLY A 142 10.60 -12.50 -4.85
C GLY A 142 9.53 -11.42 -4.88
N SER A 143 9.56 -10.52 -5.87
CA SER A 143 8.62 -9.41 -6.00
C SER A 143 7.17 -9.87 -5.89
N PHE A 144 6.41 -9.22 -5.02
CA PHE A 144 5.02 -9.51 -4.73
C PHE A 144 4.27 -8.23 -4.37
N MET A 145 2.95 -8.24 -4.48
CA MET A 145 2.09 -7.12 -4.08
C MET A 145 1.72 -7.23 -2.61
N GLY A 146 2.32 -6.39 -1.76
CA GLY A 146 2.02 -6.37 -0.32
C GLY A 146 0.64 -5.78 0.01
N THR A 147 0.22 -4.75 -0.73
CA THR A 147 -1.10 -4.14 -0.61
C THR A 147 -1.85 -4.17 -1.95
N ALA A 148 -3.01 -4.81 -1.96
CA ALA A 148 -3.98 -4.77 -3.05
C ALA A 148 -5.37 -5.02 -2.49
N GLY A 149 -6.41 -4.35 -2.99
CA GLY A 149 -7.74 -4.51 -2.43
C GLY A 149 -8.82 -3.78 -3.21
N ILE A 150 -10.07 -4.08 -2.86
CA ILE A 150 -11.28 -3.44 -3.41
C ILE A 150 -11.76 -2.38 -2.41
N ALA A 151 -12.42 -1.34 -2.90
CA ALA A 151 -13.08 -0.37 -2.05
C ALA A 151 -14.09 -1.07 -1.10
N PRO A 152 -14.13 -0.68 0.18
CA PRO A 152 -15.16 -1.19 1.10
C PRO A 152 -16.52 -0.60 0.78
N SER A 153 -17.59 -1.27 1.18
CA SER A 153 -18.91 -0.63 1.28
C SER A 153 -18.95 0.37 2.45
N HIS A 154 -19.94 1.25 2.44
CA HIS A 154 -20.22 2.15 3.58
C HIS A 154 -20.44 1.37 4.88
N ASP A 155 -21.17 0.24 4.83
CA ASP A 155 -21.41 -0.60 6.01
C ASP A 155 -20.14 -1.27 6.53
N GLN A 156 -19.29 -1.76 5.63
CA GLN A 156 -17.98 -2.32 5.99
C GLN A 156 -17.11 -1.25 6.65
N MET A 157 -17.01 -0.07 6.03
CA MET A 157 -16.24 1.04 6.57
C MET A 157 -16.72 1.40 7.98
N ALA A 158 -18.04 1.53 8.18
CA ALA A 158 -18.62 1.83 9.50
C ALA A 158 -18.33 0.74 10.53
N ALA A 159 -18.44 -0.54 10.15
CA ALA A 159 -18.13 -1.67 11.04
C ALA A 159 -16.65 -1.72 11.43
N TRP A 160 -15.76 -1.47 10.48
CA TRP A 160 -14.32 -1.49 10.68
C TRP A 160 -13.85 -0.32 11.56
N THR A 161 -14.38 0.89 11.32
CA THR A 161 -14.15 2.04 12.19
C THR A 161 -14.55 1.75 13.62
N ARG A 162 -15.75 1.17 13.85
CA ARG A 162 -16.23 0.85 15.20
C ARG A 162 -15.32 -0.15 15.91
N ARG A 163 -14.96 -1.27 15.27
CA ARG A 163 -14.15 -2.32 15.92
C ARG A 163 -12.71 -1.86 16.21
N GLU A 164 -12.14 -1.01 15.37
CA GLU A 164 -10.80 -0.44 15.58
C GLU A 164 -10.81 0.63 16.68
N ALA A 165 -11.84 1.47 16.74
CA ALA A 165 -12.03 2.42 17.84
C ALA A 165 -12.23 1.71 19.19
N ASP A 166 -13.03 0.65 19.22
CA ASP A 166 -13.23 -0.19 20.41
C ASP A 166 -11.91 -0.86 20.87
N LEU A 167 -11.10 -1.36 19.94
CA LEU A 167 -9.77 -1.90 20.26
C LEU A 167 -8.89 -0.83 20.92
N VAL A 168 -8.83 0.38 20.36
CA VAL A 168 -8.06 1.50 20.92
C VAL A 168 -8.58 1.90 22.30
N ALA A 169 -9.90 1.96 22.48
CA ALA A 169 -10.52 2.29 23.77
C ALA A 169 -10.15 1.31 24.89
N ARG A 170 -9.87 0.04 24.55
CA ARG A 170 -9.36 -0.99 25.49
C ARG A 170 -7.84 -1.00 25.66
N GLY A 171 -7.12 -0.01 25.11
CA GLY A 171 -5.66 0.08 25.17
C GLY A 171 -4.93 -0.75 24.12
N GLY A 172 -5.65 -1.29 23.13
CA GLY A 172 -5.05 -1.94 21.97
C GLY A 172 -4.52 -0.92 20.94
N ILE A 173 -3.86 -1.43 19.90
CA ILE A 173 -3.27 -0.59 18.85
C ILE A 173 -4.10 -0.74 17.57
N ALA A 174 -4.67 0.36 17.10
CA ALA A 174 -5.20 0.51 15.75
C ALA A 174 -4.87 1.91 15.21
N PHE A 175 -4.97 2.09 13.90
CA PHE A 175 -4.71 3.36 13.24
C PHE A 175 -6.02 3.96 12.73
N LEU A 176 -6.64 4.78 13.59
CA LEU A 176 -7.91 5.42 13.31
C LEU A 176 -7.81 6.39 12.11
N PRO A 177 -8.95 6.76 11.49
CA PRO A 177 -9.00 7.81 10.47
C PRO A 177 -8.25 9.06 10.92
N ASP A 178 -7.50 9.62 9.99
CA ASP A 178 -6.58 10.74 10.23
C ASP A 178 -6.43 11.52 8.92
N ALA A 179 -6.80 12.80 8.95
CA ALA A 179 -6.74 13.67 7.78
C ALA A 179 -5.32 14.13 7.44
N GLN A 180 -4.36 13.97 8.35
CA GLN A 180 -2.97 14.32 8.08
C GLN A 180 -2.42 13.48 6.92
N ASP A 181 -1.82 14.15 5.94
CA ASP A 181 -1.28 13.56 4.70
C ASP A 181 -2.27 12.73 3.88
N ALA A 182 -3.58 12.88 4.11
CA ALA A 182 -4.59 12.18 3.33
C ALA A 182 -4.57 12.65 1.87
N VAL A 183 -4.72 11.70 0.95
CA VAL A 183 -4.97 11.97 -0.47
C VAL A 183 -6.19 11.15 -0.89
N PRO A 184 -7.30 11.80 -1.30
CA PRO A 184 -7.55 13.25 -1.33
C PRO A 184 -7.42 13.95 0.04
N SER A 185 -7.05 15.23 0.05
CA SER A 185 -6.73 15.99 1.27
C SER A 185 -7.92 16.69 1.94
N GLN A 186 -9.10 16.59 1.33
CA GLN A 186 -10.32 17.24 1.80
C GLN A 186 -11.52 16.29 1.68
N GLY A 187 -12.61 16.65 2.35
CA GLY A 187 -13.87 15.91 2.31
C GLY A 187 -13.87 14.63 3.16
N PRO A 188 -14.94 13.82 3.02
CA PRO A 188 -15.13 12.62 3.84
C PRO A 188 -13.98 11.62 3.72
N VAL A 189 -13.38 11.45 2.53
CA VAL A 189 -12.24 10.55 2.34
C VAL A 189 -11.06 10.92 3.25
N ALA A 190 -10.77 12.21 3.44
CA ALA A 190 -9.69 12.64 4.31
C ALA A 190 -10.03 12.44 5.79
N GLN A 191 -11.26 12.75 6.19
CA GLN A 191 -11.68 12.78 7.60
C GLN A 191 -12.05 11.40 8.14
N GLU A 192 -12.69 10.57 7.33
CA GLU A 192 -13.33 9.32 7.73
C GLU A 192 -12.65 8.10 7.09
N GLY A 193 -11.87 8.31 6.02
CA GLY A 193 -11.19 7.25 5.31
C GLY A 193 -10.27 6.43 6.21
N LEU A 194 -10.42 5.12 6.14
CA LEU A 194 -9.65 4.19 6.95
C LEU A 194 -8.19 4.15 6.49
N ARG A 195 -7.27 3.99 7.44
CA ARG A 195 -5.85 3.78 7.13
C ARG A 195 -5.68 2.45 6.38
N THR A 196 -4.76 2.44 5.42
CA THR A 196 -4.43 1.28 4.59
C THR A 196 -3.42 0.33 5.24
N LEU A 197 -3.14 0.52 6.54
CA LEU A 197 -2.13 -0.21 7.31
C LEU A 197 -2.51 -1.67 7.64
N PRO A 198 -3.68 -1.95 8.23
CA PRO A 198 -4.07 -3.33 8.51
C PRO A 198 -4.70 -3.99 7.28
N PRO A 199 -4.54 -5.31 7.10
CA PRO A 199 -5.41 -6.07 6.22
C PRO A 199 -6.82 -6.13 6.79
N ARG A 200 -7.81 -6.22 5.89
CA ARG A 200 -9.22 -6.41 6.21
C ARG A 200 -9.85 -7.39 5.22
N GLU A 201 -11.16 -7.52 5.27
CA GLU A 201 -11.93 -8.41 4.41
C GLU A 201 -11.84 -8.00 2.92
N ASN A 202 -11.46 -6.77 2.62
CA ASN A 202 -11.12 -6.31 1.27
C ASN A 202 -9.67 -6.60 0.85
N CYS A 203 -9.03 -7.60 1.46
CA CYS A 203 -7.58 -7.86 1.37
C CYS A 203 -6.79 -6.69 1.97
N GLY A 204 -6.47 -5.67 1.17
CA GLY A 204 -5.68 -4.53 1.62
C GLY A 204 -4.24 -4.94 1.88
N ASN A 205 -3.67 -4.54 3.02
CA ASN A 205 -2.27 -4.77 3.32
C ASN A 205 -2.03 -6.14 3.97
N VAL A 206 -2.16 -7.21 3.18
CA VAL A 206 -2.01 -8.59 3.65
C VAL A 206 -0.55 -9.05 3.74
N ASP A 207 0.36 -8.40 3.01
CA ASP A 207 1.78 -8.75 2.97
C ASP A 207 2.04 -10.26 2.68
N ALA A 208 1.17 -10.86 1.87
CA ALA A 208 1.26 -12.26 1.47
C ALA A 208 2.27 -12.44 0.34
N LYS A 209 3.46 -12.96 0.65
CA LYS A 209 4.57 -13.17 -0.32
C LYS A 209 4.23 -14.05 -1.52
N GLN A 210 3.09 -14.73 -1.50
CA GLN A 210 2.57 -15.55 -2.59
C GLN A 210 1.82 -14.74 -3.66
N LEU A 211 1.49 -13.47 -3.41
CA LEU A 211 0.88 -12.56 -4.40
C LEU A 211 1.92 -12.07 -5.41
N THR A 212 2.51 -13.00 -6.12
CA THR A 212 3.59 -12.81 -7.10
C THR A 212 3.09 -13.03 -8.53
N LYS A 213 3.98 -12.90 -9.52
CA LYS A 213 3.71 -13.21 -10.93
C LYS A 213 3.07 -14.59 -11.10
N GLY A 214 1.97 -14.65 -11.85
CA GLY A 214 1.19 -15.87 -12.13
C GLY A 214 0.22 -16.27 -11.02
N SER A 215 0.18 -15.54 -9.90
CA SER A 215 -0.82 -15.76 -8.86
C SER A 215 -2.15 -15.07 -9.21
N ARG A 216 -3.23 -15.55 -8.57
CA ARG A 216 -4.59 -15.02 -8.70
C ARG A 216 -5.14 -14.68 -7.33
N LEU A 217 -5.58 -13.44 -7.16
CA LEU A 217 -6.31 -12.99 -5.98
C LEU A 217 -7.81 -13.04 -6.29
N LEU A 218 -8.56 -13.79 -5.50
CA LEU A 218 -10.02 -13.81 -5.56
C LEU A 218 -10.56 -13.04 -4.35
N ILE A 219 -11.30 -11.96 -4.60
CA ILE A 219 -11.73 -11.02 -3.56
C ILE A 219 -13.20 -10.60 -3.78
N PRO A 220 -14.03 -10.58 -2.72
CA PRO A 220 -15.43 -10.18 -2.85
C PRO A 220 -15.56 -8.69 -3.23
N VAL A 221 -16.43 -8.43 -4.19
CA VAL A 221 -16.84 -7.08 -4.59
C VAL A 221 -17.84 -6.55 -3.56
N ASN A 222 -17.61 -5.31 -3.10
CA ASN A 222 -18.39 -4.71 -2.00
C ASN A 222 -19.14 -3.43 -2.41
N VAL A 223 -18.75 -2.83 -3.53
CA VAL A 223 -19.36 -1.64 -4.15
C VAL A 223 -19.42 -1.85 -5.65
N ASP A 224 -20.30 -1.10 -6.32
CA ASP A 224 -20.34 -1.05 -7.79
C ASP A 224 -19.06 -0.45 -8.37
#